data_AF-A0A832LYY1-F1
#
_entry.id   AF-A0A832LYY1-F1
#
_cell.length_a   1.000
_cell.length_b   1.000
_cell.length_c   1.000
_cell.angle_alpha   90.00
_cell.angle_beta   90.00
_cell.angle_gamma   90.00
#
_symmetry.space_group_name_H-M   'P 1'
#
loop_
_entity.id
_entity.type
_entity.pdbx_description
1 polymer ?
#
loop_
_entity_poly.entity_id
_entity_poly.type
_entity_poly.pdbx_seq_one_letter_code
_entity_poly.pdbx_strand_id
1 'polypeptide(L)'
;MFTQYFDLKFNPFDKEIPTDKLFSSRDSKELDSRLRYMLDSRGICLIVGEPGSGKSTALRKLCDNLNRSLYKPCYLPLTTLTVKEFYQAMAALLGETPSH
;
A
#
# COMPACT_ATOMS: atom_id res chain seq x y z
N MET A 1 16.81 -7.85 -25.52
CA MET A 1 16.04 -7.56 -24.29
C MET A 1 16.07 -8.80 -23.41
N PHE A 2 16.36 -8.70 -22.11
CA PHE A 2 16.52 -9.87 -21.23
C PHE A 2 15.30 -10.80 -21.21
N THR A 3 14.09 -10.28 -21.44
CA THR A 3 12.86 -11.07 -21.50
C THR A 3 12.89 -12.14 -22.59
N GLN A 4 13.37 -11.83 -23.79
CA GLN A 4 13.52 -12.81 -24.88
C GLN A 4 14.63 -13.83 -24.58
N TYR A 5 15.71 -13.41 -23.92
CA TYR A 5 16.82 -14.29 -23.57
C TYR A 5 16.42 -15.34 -22.52
N PHE A 6 15.55 -14.96 -21.57
CA PHE A 6 15.06 -15.82 -20.50
C PHE A 6 13.66 -16.41 -20.76
N ASP A 7 13.13 -16.28 -21.98
CA ASP A 7 11.78 -16.74 -22.36
C ASP A 7 10.65 -16.26 -21.41
N LEU A 8 10.78 -15.03 -20.92
CA LEU A 8 9.81 -14.40 -20.02
C LEU A 8 8.66 -13.78 -20.83
N LYS A 9 7.42 -14.14 -20.48
CA LYS A 9 6.20 -13.61 -21.12
C LYS A 9 5.98 -12.11 -20.88
N PHE A 10 6.56 -11.55 -19.82
CA PHE A 10 6.48 -10.13 -19.45
C PHE A 10 7.70 -9.75 -18.59
N ASN A 11 7.86 -8.46 -18.29
CA ASN A 11 8.90 -7.96 -17.38
C ASN A 11 8.45 -8.13 -15.91
N PRO A 12 9.04 -9.04 -15.12
CA PRO A 12 8.68 -9.22 -13.71
C PRO A 12 9.39 -8.23 -12.77
N PHE A 13 10.19 -7.30 -13.30
CA PHE A 13 10.96 -6.32 -12.53
C PHE A 13 10.39 -4.91 -12.67
N ASP A 14 9.20 -4.78 -13.25
CA ASP A 14 8.50 -3.50 -13.32
C ASP A 14 8.09 -3.02 -11.92
N LYS A 15 7.94 -1.71 -11.73
CA LYS A 15 7.43 -1.15 -10.47
C LYS A 15 5.95 -1.45 -10.29
N GLU A 16 5.21 -1.57 -11.40
CA GLU A 16 3.75 -1.70 -11.41
C GLU A 16 3.27 -3.14 -11.58
N ILE A 17 3.96 -4.11 -10.97
CA ILE A 17 3.53 -5.52 -11.01
C ILE A 17 2.14 -5.62 -10.35
N PRO A 18 1.16 -6.26 -11.02
CA PRO A 18 -0.15 -6.54 -10.44
C PRO A 18 -0.05 -7.25 -9.08
N THR A 19 -0.89 -6.88 -8.11
CA THR A 19 -0.76 -7.36 -6.72
C THR A 19 -0.99 -8.86 -6.57
N ASP A 20 -1.72 -9.48 -7.50
CA ASP A 20 -1.94 -10.92 -7.64
C ASP A 20 -0.71 -11.67 -8.17
N LYS A 21 0.21 -10.98 -8.85
CA LYS A 21 1.46 -11.54 -9.40
C LYS A 21 2.68 -11.30 -8.51
N LEU A 22 2.50 -10.68 -7.34
CA LEU A 22 3.59 -10.44 -6.41
C LEU A 22 4.13 -11.75 -5.82
N PHE A 23 5.47 -11.86 -5.79
CA PHE A 23 6.13 -13.00 -5.15
C PHE A 23 5.83 -13.03 -3.65
N SER A 24 5.24 -14.14 -3.18
CA SER A 24 4.82 -14.30 -1.80
C SER A 24 5.92 -14.93 -0.94
N SER A 25 6.92 -14.11 -0.59
CA SER A 25 7.98 -14.49 0.35
C SER A 25 7.42 -14.77 1.75
N ARG A 26 8.22 -15.43 2.60
CA ARG A 26 7.87 -15.65 4.01
C ARG A 26 7.58 -14.33 4.73
N ASP A 27 8.46 -13.35 4.57
CA ASP A 27 8.33 -12.04 5.22
C ASP A 27 7.10 -11.27 4.73
N SER A 28 6.77 -11.38 3.43
CA SER A 28 5.55 -10.77 2.89
C SER A 28 4.28 -11.38 3.46
N LYS A 29 4.24 -12.70 3.65
CA LYS A 29 3.10 -13.40 4.28
C LYS A 29 2.94 -13.01 5.75
N GLU A 30 4.07 -12.89 6.46
CA GLU A 30 4.06 -12.47 7.86
C GLU A 30 3.57 -11.02 8.01
N LEU A 31 4.06 -10.11 7.17
CA LEU A 31 3.61 -8.72 7.15
C LEU A 31 2.11 -8.60 6.81
N ASP A 32 1.61 -9.36 5.81
CA ASP A 32 0.18 -9.40 5.48
C ASP A 32 -0.67 -9.85 6.68
N SER A 33 -0.23 -10.88 7.40
CA SER A 33 -0.92 -11.39 8.59
C SER A 33 -0.99 -10.34 9.71
N ARG A 34 0.12 -9.63 9.96
CA ARG A 34 0.19 -8.55 10.96
C ARG A 34 -0.70 -7.37 10.56
N LEU A 35 -0.73 -7.02 9.27
CA LEU A 35 -1.60 -5.94 8.76
C LEU A 35 -3.09 -6.29 8.90
N ARG A 36 -3.48 -7.54 8.62
CA ARG A 36 -4.86 -8.01 8.83
C ARG A 36 -5.26 -7.93 10.30
N TYR A 37 -4.39 -8.41 11.19
CA TYR A 37 -4.63 -8.28 12.63
C TYR A 37 -4.81 -6.82 13.06
N MET A 38 -4.02 -5.89 12.53
CA MET A 38 -4.16 -4.45 12.82
C MET A 38 -5.48 -3.86 12.33
N LEU A 39 -6.00 -4.32 11.18
CA LEU A 39 -7.31 -3.90 10.68
C LEU A 39 -8.44 -4.33 11.63
N ASP A 40 -8.34 -5.53 12.19
CA ASP A 40 -9.32 -6.05 13.15
C ASP A 40 -9.22 -5.34 14.50
N SER A 41 -8.00 -5.08 14.99
CA SER A 41 -7.76 -4.43 16.28
C SER A 41 -7.96 -2.91 16.26
N ARG A 42 -8.04 -2.28 15.07
CA ARG A 42 -8.21 -0.82 14.86
C ARG A 42 -7.14 0.04 15.55
N GLY A 43 -5.89 -0.37 15.41
CA GLY A 43 -4.73 0.32 16.03
C GLY A 43 -3.91 1.18 15.06
N ILE A 44 -2.83 1.77 15.60
CA ILE A 44 -1.79 2.43 14.82
C ILE A 44 -0.68 1.39 14.51
N CYS A 45 -0.26 1.32 13.26
CA CYS A 45 0.82 0.43 12.82
C CYS A 45 1.99 1.23 12.24
N LEU A 46 3.21 0.89 12.65
CA LEU A 46 4.45 1.43 12.07
C LEU A 46 5.21 0.30 11.35
N ILE A 47 5.44 0.47 10.05
CA ILE A 47 6.21 -0.49 9.24
C ILE A 47 7.61 0.08 8.99
N VAL A 48 8.63 -0.62 9.48
CA VAL A 48 10.03 -0.23 9.31
C VAL A 48 10.76 -1.28 8.48
N GLY A 49 11.71 -0.83 7.65
CA GLY A 49 12.54 -1.69 6.82
C GLY A 49 13.33 -0.87 5.82
N GLU A 50 14.33 -1.49 5.20
CA GLU A 50 15.23 -0.84 4.24
C GLU A 50 14.51 -0.38 2.95
N PRO A 51 15.03 0.62 2.22
CA PRO A 51 14.54 0.94 0.88
C PRO A 51 14.45 -0.30 -0.01
N GLY A 52 13.33 -0.48 -0.70
CA GLY A 52 13.11 -1.67 -1.55
C GLY A 52 12.65 -2.93 -0.82
N SER A 53 12.50 -2.93 0.52
CA SER A 53 12.05 -4.12 1.29
C SER A 53 10.57 -4.50 1.12
N GLY A 54 9.83 -3.84 0.21
CA GLY A 54 8.44 -4.18 -0.08
C GLY A 54 7.37 -3.54 0.82
N LYS A 55 7.70 -2.54 1.65
CA LYS A 55 6.74 -1.85 2.53
C LYS A 55 5.53 -1.27 1.79
N SER A 56 5.78 -0.40 0.81
CA SER A 56 4.72 0.21 0.01
C SER A 56 3.99 -0.84 -0.84
N THR A 57 4.70 -1.86 -1.30
CA THR A 57 4.13 -2.98 -2.05
C THR A 57 3.14 -3.79 -1.22
N ALA A 58 3.45 -4.06 0.05
CA ALA A 58 2.57 -4.76 0.98
C ALA A 58 1.32 -3.94 1.30
N LEU A 59 1.46 -2.62 1.54
CA LEU A 59 0.31 -1.73 1.73
C LEU A 59 -0.58 -1.65 0.49
N ARG A 60 0.00 -1.59 -0.71
CA ARG A 60 -0.76 -1.64 -1.97
C ARG A 60 -1.55 -2.94 -2.09
N LYS A 61 -0.91 -4.08 -1.82
CA LYS A 61 -1.58 -5.39 -1.81
C LYS A 61 -2.71 -5.45 -0.78
N LEU A 62 -2.52 -4.90 0.41
CA LEU A 62 -3.58 -4.84 1.42
C LEU A 62 -4.77 -4.04 0.89
N CYS A 63 -4.55 -2.82 0.41
CA CYS A 63 -5.59 -1.94 -0.11
C CYS A 63 -6.36 -2.55 -1.30
N ASP A 64 -5.69 -3.25 -2.20
CA ASP A 64 -6.32 -3.93 -3.34
C ASP A 64 -7.23 -5.08 -2.91
N ASN A 65 -6.92 -5.74 -1.79
CA ASN A 65 -7.67 -6.89 -1.27
C ASN A 65 -8.72 -6.52 -0.19
N LEU A 66 -8.82 -5.24 0.18
CA LEU A 66 -9.82 -4.77 1.13
C LEU A 66 -11.22 -4.78 0.52
N ASN A 67 -12.21 -5.19 1.33
CA ASN A 67 -13.62 -5.03 0.94
C ASN A 67 -13.98 -3.54 0.94
N ARG A 68 -14.13 -2.97 -0.27
CA ARG A 68 -14.43 -1.54 -0.48
C ARG A 68 -15.79 -1.10 0.09
N SER A 69 -16.71 -2.02 0.37
CA SER A 69 -17.97 -1.71 1.04
C SER A 69 -17.81 -1.49 2.55
N LEU A 70 -16.77 -2.08 3.15
CA LEU A 70 -16.48 -1.97 4.59
C LEU A 70 -15.37 -0.97 4.90
N TYR A 71 -14.41 -0.81 3.98
CA TYR A 71 -13.22 0.00 4.18
C TYR A 71 -13.04 1.02 3.07
N LYS A 72 -12.67 2.24 3.47
CA LYS A 72 -12.25 3.30 2.57
C LYS A 72 -10.75 3.59 2.79
N PRO A 73 -9.85 3.09 1.93
CA PRO A 73 -8.43 3.38 2.06
C PRO A 73 -8.15 4.85 1.72
N CYS A 74 -7.46 5.55 2.63
CA CYS A 74 -7.02 6.94 2.46
C CYS A 74 -5.49 6.94 2.42
N TYR A 75 -4.90 7.41 1.31
CA TYR A 75 -3.45 7.43 1.12
C TYR A 75 -2.91 8.87 1.11
N LEU A 76 -1.97 9.15 2.01
CA LEU A 76 -1.27 10.44 2.13
C LEU A 76 0.23 10.21 1.95
N PRO A 77 0.82 10.54 0.79
CA PRO A 77 2.25 10.34 0.54
C PRO A 77 3.16 11.45 1.11
N LEU A 78 2.58 12.53 1.63
CA LEU A 78 3.30 13.76 1.99
C LEU A 78 3.85 13.69 3.42
N THR A 79 5.15 13.96 3.59
CA THR A 79 5.84 13.96 4.88
C THR A 79 5.94 15.34 5.53
N THR A 80 5.63 16.40 4.78
CA THR A 80 5.83 17.80 5.20
C THR A 80 4.52 18.60 5.16
N LEU A 81 3.44 18.02 5.70
CA LEU A 81 2.17 18.72 5.82
C LEU A 81 2.12 19.50 7.14
N THR A 82 1.63 20.73 7.08
CA THR A 82 1.12 21.41 8.27
C THR A 82 -0.14 20.71 8.79
N VAL A 83 -0.52 20.99 10.03
CA VAL A 83 -1.74 20.44 10.63
C VAL A 83 -2.98 20.78 9.79
N LYS A 84 -3.06 22.01 9.27
CA LYS A 84 -4.17 22.45 8.41
C LYS A 84 -4.25 21.63 7.13
N GLU A 85 -3.12 21.49 6.43
CA GLU A 85 -3.08 20.74 5.16
C GLU A 85 -3.37 19.25 5.37
N PHE A 86 -2.95 18.66 6.50
CA PHE A 86 -3.31 17.30 6.87
C PHE A 86 -4.82 17.12 7.01
N TYR A 87 -5.51 18.01 7.74
CA TYR A 87 -6.96 17.92 7.88
C TYR A 87 -7.70 18.15 6.56
N GLN A 88 -7.25 19.09 5.74
CA GLN A 88 -7.83 19.33 4.42
C GLN A 88 -7.65 18.12 3.49
N ALA A 89 -6.46 17.51 3.48
CA ALA A 89 -6.19 16.31 2.68
C ALA A 89 -7.02 15.11 3.18
N MET A 90 -7.16 14.93 4.49
CA MET A 90 -8.03 13.90 5.07
C MET A 90 -9.50 14.10 4.72
N ALA A 91 -10.02 15.33 4.83
CA ALA A 91 -11.39 15.66 4.42
C ALA A 91 -11.62 15.36 2.93
N ALA A 92 -10.70 15.78 2.06
CA ALA A 92 -10.75 15.48 0.64
C ALA A 92 -10.73 13.97 0.34
N LEU A 93 -9.87 13.20 1.01
CA LEU A 93 -9.82 11.73 0.87
C LEU A 93 -11.11 11.06 1.35
N LEU A 94 -11.79 11.63 2.34
CA LEU A 94 -13.09 11.16 2.82
C LEU A 94 -14.26 11.59 1.93
N GLY A 95 -14.04 12.46 0.94
CA GLY A 95 -15.03 12.91 -0.04
C GLY A 95 -15.67 14.25 0.29
N GLU A 96 -15.16 14.96 1.30
CA GLU A 96 -15.61 16.29 1.67
C GLU A 96 -14.84 17.36 0.91
N THR A 97 -15.47 18.52 0.68
CA THR A 97 -14.81 19.71 0.15
C THR A 97 -14.30 20.57 1.31
N PRO A 98 -12.97 20.67 1.54
CA PRO A 98 -12.45 21.44 2.66
C PRO A 98 -12.78 22.93 2.48
N SER A 99 -13.33 23.56 3.52
CA SER A 99 -13.46 25.01 3.57
C SER A 99 -12.09 25.69 3.75
N HIS A 100 -11.97 26.90 3.20
CA HIS A 100 -10.73 27.69 3.18
C HIS A 100 -10.24 28.08 4.58
#